data_AF-A0A5S4GSU6-F1
#
_entry.id   AF-A0A5S4GSU6-F1
#
_cell.length_a   1.000
_cell.length_b   1.000
_cell.length_c   1.000
_cell.angle_alpha   90.00
_cell.angle_beta   90.00
_cell.angle_gamma   90.00
#
_symmetry.space_group_name_H-M   'P 1'
#
loop_
_entity.id
_entity.type
_entity.pdbx_description
1 polymer ?
#
loop_
_entity_poly.entity_id
_entity_poly.type
_entity_poly.pdbx_seq_one_letter_code
_entity_poly.pdbx_strand_id
1 'polypeptide(L)'
;MIDDLLDDRTYHIEFNGHLTNHAKHAVVALAGLGVPAADVKAYYDAYAKLTSYGFGLEPPKPDRHRITEENWREHLGRRTSFWSYCGFFDQRERELGLDEVLRRYMPVLLPGWTGSFTHATIHLGWALDAGHRWMAVEGLAYMAFSYSTCHPERAVGPGTPDPSPVDSLLRLAGAWEERRDELSHWVAGLLADTSPVDDGRIHPELLRSGLQFRIARTLSEGHPLIYDTPAWIDGDAWEPLYYAVTLLYLSHPGDFVLLHLITSLYAVERIARRLPAEQHRFALRCFWIGLLGTVFSGGDFPRRAKLAALHRLFADAADDTADDDGGGGGGGVEQEWRTIVGRAVLEEEEHNPKLVYVLRRIWERSGRRAVYRVAAAQFTATPDLPPTFEEPPAA
;
A
#
# COMPACT_ATOMS: atom_id res chain seq x y z
N MET A 1 8.09 -0.74 25.26
CA MET A 1 6.85 0.01 25.01
C MET A 1 6.45 0.01 23.55
N ILE A 2 7.26 0.51 22.61
CA ILE A 2 6.92 0.40 21.17
C ILE A 2 6.78 -1.08 20.77
N ASP A 3 7.74 -1.93 21.14
CA ASP A 3 7.66 -3.37 20.89
C ASP A 3 6.41 -3.99 21.52
N ASP A 4 6.05 -3.62 22.76
CA ASP A 4 4.84 -4.12 23.41
C ASP A 4 3.56 -3.79 22.62
N LEU A 5 3.49 -2.61 21.99
CA LEU A 5 2.36 -2.21 21.13
C LEU A 5 2.33 -3.01 19.82
N LEU A 6 3.52 -3.30 19.26
CA LEU A 6 3.65 -4.10 18.04
C LEU A 6 3.45 -5.60 18.31
N ASP A 7 3.63 -6.06 19.55
CA ASP A 7 3.34 -7.41 20.03
C ASP A 7 1.87 -7.63 20.44
N ASP A 8 1.05 -6.58 20.51
CA ASP A 8 -0.34 -6.68 20.96
C ASP A 8 -1.17 -7.61 20.04
N ARG A 9 -1.94 -8.51 20.67
CA ARG A 9 -2.81 -9.51 20.04
C ARG A 9 -4.27 -9.38 20.47
N THR A 10 -4.60 -8.30 21.18
CA THR A 10 -5.93 -8.04 21.76
C THR A 10 -6.98 -7.81 20.69
N TYR A 11 -6.57 -7.38 19.49
CA TYR A 11 -7.47 -6.99 18.41
C TYR A 11 -7.26 -7.84 17.16
N HIS A 12 -8.32 -8.01 16.38
CA HIS A 12 -8.24 -8.61 15.06
C HIS A 12 -7.58 -7.67 14.05
N ILE A 13 -7.11 -8.24 12.93
CA ILE A 13 -6.43 -7.50 11.86
C ILE A 13 -7.39 -6.63 11.03
N GLU A 14 -8.68 -6.95 11.08
CA GLU A 14 -9.78 -6.19 10.47
C GLU A 14 -10.93 -6.00 11.47
N PHE A 15 -11.73 -4.95 11.28
CA PHE A 15 -12.93 -4.64 12.06
C PHE A 15 -14.07 -4.19 11.15
N ASN A 16 -15.31 -4.17 11.66
CA ASN A 16 -16.55 -3.88 10.93
C ASN A 16 -16.61 -4.53 9.53
N GLY A 17 -16.31 -5.82 9.48
CA GLY A 17 -16.07 -6.53 8.23
C GLY A 17 -14.60 -6.42 7.83
N HIS A 18 -14.31 -5.58 6.84
CA HIS A 18 -13.01 -5.52 6.15
C HIS A 18 -12.28 -4.17 6.30
N LEU A 19 -12.65 -3.35 7.28
CA LEU A 19 -11.84 -2.18 7.61
C LEU A 19 -10.55 -2.66 8.26
N THR A 20 -9.42 -2.15 7.75
CA THR A 20 -8.11 -2.56 8.25
C THR A 20 -7.83 -1.93 9.60
N ASN A 21 -7.34 -2.72 10.55
CA ASN A 21 -6.77 -2.20 11.79
C ASN A 21 -5.40 -1.54 11.51
N HIS A 22 -5.33 -0.22 11.58
CA HIS A 22 -4.12 0.54 11.29
C HIS A 22 -3.20 0.79 12.49
N ALA A 23 -3.57 0.32 13.69
CA ALA A 23 -2.92 0.72 14.94
C ALA A 23 -1.39 0.50 14.89
N LYS A 24 -0.94 -0.67 14.41
CA LYS A 24 0.49 -0.98 14.30
C LYS A 24 1.21 -0.17 13.21
N HIS A 25 0.53 0.18 12.12
CA HIS A 25 1.10 1.06 11.09
C HIS A 25 1.35 2.46 11.66
N ALA A 26 0.39 2.98 12.45
CA ALA A 26 0.54 4.26 13.12
C ALA A 26 1.65 4.25 14.17
N VAL A 27 1.80 3.15 14.94
CA VAL A 27 2.91 2.99 15.89
C VAL A 27 4.26 3.10 15.18
N VAL A 28 4.45 2.38 14.07
CA VAL A 28 5.69 2.45 13.27
C VAL A 28 5.92 3.88 12.74
N ALA A 29 4.88 4.49 12.16
CA ALA A 29 4.98 5.83 11.59
C ALA A 29 5.35 6.89 12.64
N LEU A 30 4.58 6.98 13.73
CA LEU A 30 4.75 7.99 14.76
C LEU A 30 6.09 7.81 15.50
N ALA A 31 6.44 6.58 15.89
CA ALA A 31 7.71 6.31 16.54
C ALA A 31 8.90 6.67 15.64
N GLY A 32 8.85 6.30 14.36
CA GLY A 32 9.91 6.63 13.41
C GLY A 32 9.87 8.05 12.85
N LEU A 33 8.89 8.87 13.26
CA LEU A 33 8.88 10.33 13.13
C LEU A 33 9.39 11.03 14.40
N GLY A 34 9.79 10.27 15.44
CA GLY A 34 10.35 10.80 16.68
C GLY A 34 9.32 11.20 17.72
N VAL A 35 8.06 10.77 17.57
CA VAL A 35 7.02 11.00 18.59
C VAL A 35 7.39 10.24 19.87
N PRO A 36 7.34 10.88 21.06
CA PRO A 36 7.63 10.22 22.32
C PRO A 36 6.77 8.97 22.50
N ALA A 37 7.37 7.89 23.00
CA ALA A 37 6.68 6.61 23.09
C ALA A 37 5.36 6.71 23.86
N ALA A 38 5.30 7.53 24.94
CA ALA A 38 4.09 7.74 25.74
C ALA A 38 2.92 8.27 24.91
N ASP A 39 3.20 9.18 23.98
CA ASP A 39 2.21 9.76 23.08
C ASP A 39 1.79 8.76 21.99
N VAL A 40 2.73 7.93 21.51
CA VAL A 40 2.41 6.81 20.60
C VAL A 40 1.47 5.81 21.28
N LYS A 41 1.71 5.49 22.57
CA LYS A 41 0.80 4.66 23.35
C LYS A 41 -0.56 5.32 23.54
N ALA A 42 -0.60 6.61 23.86
CA ALA A 42 -1.86 7.34 24.02
C ALA A 42 -2.70 7.32 22.72
N TYR A 43 -2.04 7.53 21.57
CA TYR A 43 -2.65 7.39 20.26
C TYR A 43 -3.21 5.98 20.05
N TYR A 44 -2.41 4.94 20.31
CA TYR A 44 -2.83 3.53 20.18
C TYR A 44 -4.07 3.24 21.02
N ASP A 45 -4.05 3.61 22.30
CA ASP A 45 -5.16 3.38 23.24
C ASP A 45 -6.44 4.13 22.81
N ALA A 46 -6.31 5.30 22.19
CA ALA A 46 -7.43 6.08 21.68
C ALA A 46 -8.01 5.46 20.40
N TYR A 47 -7.16 5.16 19.42
CA TYR A 47 -7.53 4.52 18.16
C TYR A 47 -8.22 3.18 18.38
N ALA A 48 -7.72 2.39 19.34
CA ALA A 48 -8.30 1.09 19.67
C ALA A 48 -9.75 1.19 20.18
N LYS A 49 -10.11 2.30 20.85
CA LYS A 49 -11.46 2.56 21.35
C LYS A 49 -12.36 3.16 20.28
N LEU A 50 -11.83 4.07 19.47
CA LEU A 50 -12.57 4.78 18.43
C LEU A 50 -11.62 5.16 17.30
N THR A 51 -11.76 4.47 16.18
CA THR A 51 -11.05 4.77 14.93
C THR A 51 -11.65 6.01 14.27
N SER A 52 -10.92 6.58 13.30
CA SER A 52 -11.39 7.66 12.41
C SER A 52 -12.68 7.32 11.66
N TYR A 53 -13.00 6.03 11.54
CA TYR A 53 -14.24 5.52 10.94
C TYR A 53 -15.42 5.41 11.92
N GLY A 54 -15.25 5.79 13.19
CA GLY A 54 -16.34 5.78 14.18
C GLY A 54 -16.59 4.42 14.86
N PHE A 55 -15.71 3.44 14.67
CA PHE A 55 -15.81 2.11 15.30
C PHE A 55 -14.62 1.84 16.22
N GLY A 56 -14.82 1.08 17.30
CA GLY A 56 -13.73 0.51 18.08
C GLY A 56 -13.17 -0.75 17.42
N LEU A 57 -11.93 -1.11 17.76
CA LEU A 57 -11.32 -2.34 17.26
C LEU A 57 -11.99 -3.58 17.85
N GLU A 58 -12.09 -4.62 17.03
CA GLU A 58 -12.74 -5.89 17.38
C GLU A 58 -11.74 -6.88 17.98
N PRO A 59 -12.18 -7.77 18.90
CA PRO A 59 -11.34 -8.86 19.40
C PRO A 59 -11.09 -9.91 18.30
N PRO A 60 -10.12 -10.82 18.51
CA PRO A 60 -9.88 -11.99 17.67
C PRO A 60 -11.15 -12.71 17.19
N LYS A 61 -11.28 -12.91 15.87
CA LYS A 61 -12.34 -13.73 15.27
C LYS A 61 -11.96 -15.22 15.28
N PRO A 62 -12.94 -16.15 15.43
CA PRO A 62 -12.67 -17.58 15.43
C PRO A 62 -12.21 -18.07 14.04
N ASP A 63 -11.18 -18.92 14.01
CA ASP A 63 -10.71 -19.54 12.76
C ASP A 63 -11.62 -20.69 12.32
N ARG A 64 -11.93 -20.76 11.03
CA ARG A 64 -12.71 -21.87 10.45
C ARG A 64 -11.86 -23.09 10.12
N HIS A 65 -10.58 -22.91 9.86
CA HIS A 65 -9.67 -23.97 9.42
C HIS A 65 -8.35 -23.91 10.20
N ARG A 66 -7.76 -25.08 10.40
CA ARG A 66 -6.35 -25.19 10.80
C ARG A 66 -5.49 -25.07 9.55
N ILE A 67 -4.52 -24.16 9.56
CA ILE A 67 -3.58 -23.96 8.46
C ILE A 67 -2.34 -24.83 8.68
N THR A 68 -1.90 -25.52 7.62
CA THR A 68 -0.73 -26.39 7.57
C THR A 68 0.05 -26.17 6.27
N GLU A 69 1.23 -26.78 6.15
CA GLU A 69 2.05 -26.66 4.94
C GLU A 69 1.34 -27.22 3.69
N GLU A 70 0.50 -28.23 3.88
CA GLU A 70 -0.22 -28.92 2.82
C GLU A 70 -1.40 -28.10 2.29
N ASN A 71 -2.08 -27.33 3.16
CA ASN A 71 -3.35 -26.69 2.82
C ASN A 71 -3.35 -25.16 2.77
N TRP A 72 -2.27 -24.48 3.19
CA TRP A 72 -2.30 -23.01 3.32
C TRP A 72 -2.65 -22.27 2.02
N ARG A 73 -2.34 -22.85 0.86
CA ARG A 73 -2.69 -22.26 -0.45
C ARG A 73 -4.20 -22.35 -0.77
N GLU A 74 -4.89 -23.34 -0.23
CA GLU A 74 -6.32 -23.59 -0.48
C GLU A 74 -7.21 -22.51 0.17
N HIS A 75 -6.69 -21.85 1.20
CA HIS A 75 -7.40 -20.87 2.01
C HIS A 75 -6.98 -19.42 1.71
N LEU A 76 -6.21 -19.16 0.66
CA LEU A 76 -5.81 -17.80 0.29
C LEU A 76 -7.02 -16.93 -0.03
N GLY A 77 -7.06 -15.73 0.55
CA GLY A 77 -8.10 -14.73 0.27
C GLY A 77 -9.48 -15.08 0.81
N ARG A 78 -9.62 -16.21 1.51
CA ARG A 78 -10.89 -16.67 2.10
C ARG A 78 -11.31 -15.83 3.30
N ARG A 79 -10.38 -15.13 3.95
CA ARG A 79 -10.63 -14.27 5.11
C ARG A 79 -11.32 -14.96 6.30
N THR A 80 -11.05 -16.25 6.54
CA THR A 80 -11.72 -17.04 7.60
C THR A 80 -10.82 -17.54 8.74
N SER A 81 -9.50 -17.49 8.59
CA SER A 81 -8.58 -18.24 9.48
C SER A 81 -7.29 -17.48 9.78
N PHE A 82 -7.39 -16.19 10.11
CA PHE A 82 -6.23 -15.31 10.34
C PHE A 82 -5.30 -15.83 11.43
N TRP A 83 -5.84 -16.24 12.59
CA TRP A 83 -5.01 -16.64 13.73
C TRP A 83 -4.34 -18.00 13.50
N SER A 84 -5.00 -18.90 12.76
CA SER A 84 -4.38 -20.12 12.25
C SER A 84 -3.23 -19.83 11.29
N TYR A 85 -3.35 -18.84 10.41
CA TYR A 85 -2.22 -18.39 9.58
C TYR A 85 -1.09 -17.80 10.44
N CYS A 86 -1.40 -16.98 11.46
CA CYS A 86 -0.39 -16.47 12.40
C CYS A 86 0.34 -17.62 13.10
N GLY A 87 -0.39 -18.63 13.59
CA GLY A 87 0.21 -19.82 14.20
C GLY A 87 1.10 -20.61 13.24
N PHE A 88 0.66 -20.78 12.00
CA PHE A 88 1.45 -21.41 10.95
C PHE A 88 2.75 -20.65 10.65
N PHE A 89 2.68 -19.34 10.41
CA PHE A 89 3.87 -18.55 10.11
C PHE A 89 4.78 -18.34 11.33
N ASP A 90 4.26 -18.25 12.55
CA ASP A 90 5.07 -18.23 13.78
C ASP A 90 5.87 -19.52 13.90
N GLN A 91 5.26 -20.68 13.65
CA GLN A 91 5.95 -21.96 13.67
C GLN A 91 7.04 -22.03 12.58
N ARG A 92 6.71 -21.69 11.33
CA ARG A 92 7.66 -21.72 10.21
C ARG A 92 8.84 -20.77 10.44
N GLU A 93 8.59 -19.59 10.97
CA GLU A 93 9.64 -18.62 11.29
C GLU A 93 10.58 -19.16 12.38
N ARG A 94 10.05 -19.79 13.45
CA ARG A 94 10.90 -20.40 14.49
C ARG A 94 11.76 -21.55 13.98
N GLU A 95 11.26 -22.31 13.02
CA GLU A 95 11.95 -23.48 12.48
C GLU A 95 13.01 -23.11 11.43
N LEU A 96 12.74 -22.11 10.60
CA LEU A 96 13.53 -21.80 9.40
C LEU A 96 14.27 -20.46 9.49
N GLY A 97 13.83 -19.56 10.36
CA GLY A 97 14.19 -18.14 10.35
C GLY A 97 13.39 -17.34 9.33
N LEU A 98 13.20 -16.05 9.61
CA LEU A 98 12.38 -15.15 8.81
C LEU A 98 12.81 -15.06 7.34
N ASP A 99 14.11 -15.03 7.05
CA ASP A 99 14.62 -14.87 5.67
C ASP A 99 14.29 -16.08 4.80
N GLU A 100 14.36 -17.28 5.37
CA GLU A 100 14.00 -18.51 4.67
C GLU A 100 12.48 -18.63 4.48
N VAL A 101 11.69 -18.19 5.48
CA VAL A 101 10.23 -18.06 5.33
C VAL A 101 9.90 -17.09 4.19
N LEU A 102 10.46 -15.89 4.17
CA LEU A 102 10.20 -14.93 3.09
C LEU A 102 10.57 -15.53 1.73
N ARG A 103 11.77 -16.13 1.61
CA ARG A 103 12.22 -16.79 0.37
C ARG A 103 11.27 -17.88 -0.11
N ARG A 104 10.65 -18.65 0.80
CA ARG A 104 9.75 -19.77 0.48
C ARG A 104 8.33 -19.34 0.13
N TYR A 105 7.75 -18.39 0.86
CA TYR A 105 6.32 -18.08 0.77
C TYR A 105 6.03 -16.83 -0.08
N MET A 106 6.95 -15.85 -0.12
CA MET A 106 6.72 -14.60 -0.86
C MET A 106 6.50 -14.77 -2.37
N PRO A 107 7.13 -15.73 -3.09
CA PRO A 107 6.82 -15.94 -4.50
C PRO A 107 5.33 -16.22 -4.78
N VAL A 108 4.62 -16.82 -3.82
CA VAL A 108 3.19 -17.10 -3.90
C VAL A 108 2.34 -15.95 -3.35
N LEU A 109 2.82 -15.25 -2.31
CA LEU A 109 2.05 -14.18 -1.66
C LEU A 109 2.18 -12.81 -2.35
N LEU A 110 3.31 -12.50 -2.97
CA LEU A 110 3.57 -11.21 -3.66
C LEU A 110 2.53 -10.85 -4.73
N PRO A 111 2.03 -11.79 -5.56
CA PRO A 111 0.94 -11.47 -6.48
C PRO A 111 -0.29 -10.92 -5.76
N GLY A 112 -0.52 -11.32 -4.50
CA GLY A 112 -1.64 -10.91 -3.66
C GLY A 112 -1.53 -9.52 -3.03
N TRP A 113 -0.51 -8.73 -3.37
CA TRP A 113 -0.13 -7.55 -2.60
C TRP A 113 -1.21 -6.46 -2.54
N THR A 114 -2.17 -6.44 -3.47
CA THR A 114 -3.30 -5.51 -3.50
C THR A 114 -4.40 -5.88 -2.48
N GLY A 115 -4.31 -7.04 -1.84
CA GLY A 115 -5.22 -7.51 -0.79
C GLY A 115 -5.40 -6.51 0.36
N SER A 116 -6.63 -6.42 0.88
CA SER A 116 -7.07 -5.42 1.88
C SER A 116 -6.63 -4.00 1.55
N PHE A 117 -6.82 -3.62 0.28
CA PHE A 117 -6.38 -2.33 -0.23
C PHE A 117 -4.91 -2.04 0.10
N THR A 118 -4.04 -3.02 -0.19
CA THR A 118 -2.59 -3.00 0.04
C THR A 118 -2.14 -3.10 1.50
N HIS A 119 -3.05 -3.03 2.47
CA HIS A 119 -2.69 -2.98 3.89
C HIS A 119 -1.98 -4.22 4.41
N ALA A 120 -2.31 -5.40 3.88
CA ALA A 120 -1.60 -6.62 4.23
C ALA A 120 -0.11 -6.55 3.88
N THR A 121 0.20 -5.98 2.71
CA THR A 121 1.57 -5.77 2.26
C THR A 121 2.26 -4.68 3.08
N ILE A 122 1.57 -3.57 3.35
CA ILE A 122 2.05 -2.50 4.24
C ILE A 122 2.45 -3.07 5.59
N HIS A 123 1.59 -3.91 6.18
CA HIS A 123 1.85 -4.54 7.47
C HIS A 123 3.16 -5.34 7.48
N LEU A 124 3.34 -6.23 6.50
CA LEU A 124 4.57 -7.02 6.41
C LEU A 124 5.80 -6.16 6.13
N GLY A 125 5.76 -5.32 5.10
CA GLY A 125 6.92 -4.52 4.72
C GLY A 125 7.37 -3.55 5.80
N TRP A 126 6.43 -3.03 6.59
CA TRP A 126 6.73 -2.09 7.68
C TRP A 126 7.19 -2.82 8.94
N ALA A 127 6.72 -4.05 9.18
CA ALA A 127 7.30 -4.92 10.20
C ALA A 127 8.78 -5.22 9.91
N LEU A 128 9.12 -5.47 8.64
CA LEU A 128 10.50 -5.67 8.21
C LEU A 128 11.35 -4.40 8.37
N ASP A 129 10.78 -3.23 8.06
CA ASP A 129 11.45 -1.95 8.26
C ASP A 129 11.73 -1.65 9.74
N ALA A 130 10.75 -1.95 10.61
CA ALA A 130 10.88 -1.80 12.05
C ALA A 130 11.70 -2.91 12.72
N GLY A 131 12.02 -3.99 11.99
CA GLY A 131 12.70 -5.16 12.54
C GLY A 131 11.85 -5.94 13.57
N HIS A 132 10.51 -5.89 13.48
CA HIS A 132 9.62 -6.45 14.49
C HIS A 132 9.08 -7.84 14.12
N ARG A 133 9.48 -8.85 14.90
CA ARG A 133 9.21 -10.27 14.59
C ARG A 133 7.72 -10.62 14.54
N TRP A 134 6.95 -10.30 15.57
CA TRP A 134 5.54 -10.71 15.62
C TRP A 134 4.70 -10.02 14.54
N MET A 135 4.96 -8.73 14.31
CA MET A 135 4.27 -7.98 13.26
C MET A 135 4.60 -8.53 11.86
N ALA A 136 5.80 -9.10 11.66
CA ALA A 136 6.14 -9.77 10.40
C ALA A 136 5.36 -11.10 10.24
N VAL A 137 5.16 -11.85 11.33
CA VAL A 137 4.27 -13.03 11.33
C VAL A 137 2.83 -12.65 10.98
N GLU A 138 2.30 -11.58 11.60
CA GLU A 138 0.98 -11.05 11.27
C GLU A 138 0.92 -10.58 9.82
N GLY A 139 1.96 -9.93 9.30
CA GLY A 139 2.02 -9.48 7.91
C GLY A 139 1.96 -10.62 6.90
N LEU A 140 2.74 -11.69 7.13
CA LEU A 140 2.67 -12.91 6.32
C LEU A 140 1.27 -13.54 6.36
N ALA A 141 0.70 -13.65 7.57
CA ALA A 141 -0.64 -14.17 7.77
C ALA A 141 -1.70 -13.30 7.08
N TYR A 142 -1.56 -11.98 7.14
CA TYR A 142 -2.51 -11.05 6.56
C TYR A 142 -2.47 -11.12 5.03
N MET A 143 -1.27 -11.17 4.42
CA MET A 143 -1.13 -11.34 2.98
C MET A 143 -1.80 -12.62 2.47
N ALA A 144 -1.74 -13.71 3.24
CA ALA A 144 -2.44 -14.95 2.92
C ALA A 144 -3.96 -14.83 3.15
N PHE A 145 -4.36 -14.26 4.29
CA PHE A 145 -5.75 -14.09 4.72
C PHE A 145 -6.57 -13.26 3.73
N SER A 146 -6.05 -12.12 3.27
CA SER A 146 -6.72 -11.17 2.39
C SER A 146 -6.23 -11.19 0.95
N TYR A 147 -5.52 -12.25 0.54
CA TYR A 147 -4.91 -12.40 -0.77
C TYR A 147 -5.86 -12.01 -1.91
N SER A 148 -5.43 -11.07 -2.76
CA SER A 148 -6.13 -10.67 -3.98
C SER A 148 -5.08 -10.44 -5.07
N THR A 149 -5.04 -11.35 -6.05
CA THR A 149 -3.95 -11.41 -7.03
C THR A 149 -4.01 -10.28 -8.05
N CYS A 150 -2.85 -9.70 -8.36
CA CYS A 150 -2.68 -8.79 -9.49
C CYS A 150 -2.41 -9.54 -10.81
N HIS A 151 -2.45 -10.87 -10.83
CA HIS A 151 -2.28 -11.72 -12.01
C HIS A 151 -0.98 -11.50 -12.82
N PRO A 152 0.21 -11.52 -12.18
CA PRO A 152 1.48 -11.30 -12.88
C PRO A 152 1.78 -12.36 -13.95
N GLU A 153 1.13 -13.53 -13.91
CA GLU A 153 1.21 -14.56 -14.95
C GLU A 153 0.66 -14.11 -16.31
N ARG A 154 -0.15 -13.06 -16.36
CA ARG A 154 -0.70 -12.49 -17.61
C ARG A 154 0.23 -11.47 -18.27
N ALA A 155 1.34 -11.12 -17.62
CA ALA A 155 2.29 -10.14 -18.14
C ALA A 155 2.85 -10.56 -19.50
N VAL A 156 2.76 -9.66 -20.48
CA VAL A 156 3.38 -9.80 -21.79
C VAL A 156 4.50 -8.77 -21.86
N GLY A 157 5.75 -9.22 -21.98
CA GLY A 157 6.90 -8.32 -22.08
C GLY A 157 8.24 -8.88 -21.60
N PRO A 158 9.30 -8.03 -21.55
CA PRO A 158 9.25 -6.58 -21.77
C PRO A 158 8.90 -6.21 -23.22
N GLY A 159 7.71 -5.63 -23.42
CA GLY A 159 7.13 -5.41 -24.75
C GLY A 159 7.20 -3.95 -25.19
N THR A 160 7.20 -3.02 -24.23
CA THR A 160 7.24 -1.57 -24.48
C THR A 160 8.63 -0.99 -24.21
N PRO A 161 9.20 -0.20 -25.14
CA PRO A 161 10.57 0.32 -25.03
C PRO A 161 10.68 1.56 -24.11
N ASP A 162 9.72 1.77 -23.20
CA ASP A 162 9.74 2.90 -22.28
C ASP A 162 11.02 2.83 -21.41
N PRO A 163 11.89 3.85 -21.42
CA PRO A 163 13.17 3.78 -20.73
C PRO A 163 13.06 4.05 -19.22
N SER A 164 11.95 4.63 -18.75
CA SER A 164 11.72 4.92 -17.33
C SER A 164 10.25 4.77 -16.91
N PRO A 165 9.97 4.64 -15.60
CA PRO A 165 8.60 4.66 -15.08
C PRO A 165 7.83 5.93 -15.48
N VAL A 166 8.47 7.10 -15.56
CA VAL A 166 7.82 8.35 -15.97
C VAL A 166 7.37 8.30 -17.43
N ASP A 167 8.19 7.73 -18.32
CA ASP A 167 7.82 7.55 -19.73
C ASP A 167 6.60 6.64 -19.88
N SER A 168 6.55 5.55 -19.09
CA SER A 168 5.38 4.69 -19.04
C SER A 168 4.13 5.43 -18.59
N LEU A 169 4.21 6.28 -17.56
CA LEU A 169 3.06 7.09 -17.15
C LEU A 169 2.60 8.07 -18.22
N LEU A 170 3.53 8.73 -18.92
CA LEU A 170 3.20 9.67 -20.00
C LEU A 170 2.57 8.96 -21.20
N ARG A 171 3.05 7.76 -21.54
CA ARG A 171 2.44 6.92 -22.59
C ARG A 171 1.04 6.48 -22.21
N LEU A 172 0.86 5.96 -20.99
CA LEU A 172 -0.45 5.52 -20.48
C LEU A 172 -1.44 6.68 -20.41
N ALA A 173 -1.00 7.86 -19.98
CA ALA A 173 -1.83 9.06 -20.00
C ALA A 173 -2.29 9.43 -21.42
N GLY A 174 -1.40 9.35 -22.41
CA GLY A 174 -1.78 9.56 -23.83
C GLY A 174 -2.81 8.53 -24.30
N ALA A 175 -2.59 7.25 -23.99
CA ALA A 175 -3.51 6.17 -24.34
C ALA A 175 -4.90 6.34 -23.69
N TRP A 176 -4.96 6.85 -22.45
CA TRP A 176 -6.19 7.21 -21.75
C TRP A 176 -6.86 8.48 -22.26
N GLU A 177 -6.11 9.45 -22.76
CA GLU A 177 -6.66 10.65 -23.39
C GLU A 177 -7.32 10.32 -24.74
N GLU A 178 -6.70 9.47 -25.53
CA GLU A 178 -7.20 9.04 -26.84
C GLU A 178 -8.46 8.15 -26.75
N ARG A 179 -8.55 7.31 -25.70
CA ARG A 179 -9.62 6.31 -25.51
C ARG A 179 -10.42 6.50 -24.23
N ARG A 180 -10.54 7.75 -23.78
CA ARG A 180 -11.11 8.08 -22.46
C ARG A 180 -12.50 7.47 -22.26
N ASP A 181 -13.39 7.68 -23.22
CA ASP A 181 -14.76 7.19 -23.12
C ASP A 181 -14.80 5.66 -23.11
N GLU A 182 -14.08 5.00 -24.02
CA GLU A 182 -13.99 3.54 -24.09
C GLU A 182 -13.52 2.93 -22.76
N LEU A 183 -12.41 3.43 -22.21
CA LEU A 183 -11.82 2.91 -20.97
C LEU A 183 -12.70 3.22 -19.75
N SER A 184 -13.32 4.40 -19.69
CA SER A 184 -14.25 4.75 -18.62
C SER A 184 -15.50 3.87 -18.63
N HIS A 185 -16.06 3.61 -19.82
CA HIS A 185 -17.21 2.70 -19.98
C HIS A 185 -16.85 1.25 -19.68
N TRP A 186 -15.64 0.81 -20.07
CA TRP A 186 -15.13 -0.52 -19.71
C TRP A 186 -15.10 -0.70 -18.19
N VAL A 187 -14.48 0.24 -17.46
CA VAL A 187 -14.44 0.19 -15.98
C VAL A 187 -15.85 0.23 -15.41
N ALA A 188 -16.71 1.15 -15.84
CA ALA A 188 -18.08 1.25 -15.36
C ALA A 188 -18.88 -0.06 -15.58
N GLY A 189 -18.69 -0.73 -16.73
CA GLY A 189 -19.29 -2.02 -17.03
C GLY A 189 -18.83 -3.13 -16.07
N LEU A 190 -17.55 -3.16 -15.72
CA LEU A 190 -17.02 -4.11 -14.73
C LEU A 190 -17.61 -3.92 -13.34
N LEU A 191 -17.89 -2.68 -12.95
CA LEU A 191 -18.47 -2.36 -11.64
C LEU A 191 -19.96 -2.67 -11.57
N ALA A 192 -20.66 -2.59 -12.70
CA ALA A 192 -22.06 -3.00 -12.80
C ALA A 192 -22.25 -4.52 -12.74
N ASP A 193 -21.22 -5.29 -13.13
CA ASP A 193 -21.24 -6.76 -13.08
C ASP A 193 -20.72 -7.32 -11.75
N THR A 194 -21.65 -7.70 -10.87
CA THR A 194 -21.37 -8.33 -9.58
C THR A 194 -21.35 -9.86 -9.64
N SER A 195 -21.58 -10.49 -10.80
CA SER A 195 -21.61 -11.96 -10.93
C SER A 195 -20.35 -12.70 -10.44
N PRO A 196 -19.13 -12.12 -10.45
CA PRO A 196 -17.96 -12.79 -9.86
C PRO A 196 -18.02 -12.96 -8.34
N VAL A 197 -18.95 -12.30 -7.66
CA VAL A 197 -19.23 -12.57 -6.25
C VAL A 197 -20.05 -13.84 -6.11
N ASP A 198 -21.06 -14.01 -6.96
CA ASP A 198 -21.96 -15.16 -6.94
C ASP A 198 -21.25 -16.48 -7.26
N ASP A 199 -20.25 -16.44 -8.15
CA ASP A 199 -19.44 -17.62 -8.51
C ASP A 199 -18.21 -17.82 -7.61
N GLY A 200 -18.00 -16.96 -6.60
CA GLY A 200 -16.95 -17.08 -5.60
C GLY A 200 -15.55 -16.67 -6.06
N ARG A 201 -15.40 -16.03 -7.23
CA ARG A 201 -14.12 -15.44 -7.68
C ARG A 201 -13.72 -14.22 -6.87
N ILE A 202 -14.69 -13.47 -6.34
CA ILE A 202 -14.47 -12.29 -5.50
C ILE A 202 -15.22 -12.47 -4.18
N HIS A 203 -14.56 -12.12 -3.09
CA HIS A 203 -15.15 -12.22 -1.76
C HIS A 203 -16.33 -11.24 -1.61
N PRO A 204 -17.51 -11.69 -1.13
CA PRO A 204 -18.74 -10.88 -1.11
C PRO A 204 -18.63 -9.59 -0.31
N GLU A 205 -17.96 -9.63 0.84
CA GLU A 205 -17.70 -8.43 1.65
C GLU A 205 -16.91 -7.31 0.93
N LEU A 206 -16.23 -7.58 -0.20
CA LEU A 206 -15.63 -6.49 -0.97
C LEU A 206 -16.68 -5.55 -1.58
N LEU A 207 -17.90 -6.05 -1.85
CA LEU A 207 -19.02 -5.22 -2.33
C LEU A 207 -19.37 -4.12 -1.32
N ARG A 208 -19.34 -4.43 -0.02
CA ARG A 208 -19.58 -3.44 1.05
C ARG A 208 -18.55 -2.31 1.02
N SER A 209 -17.30 -2.61 0.64
CA SER A 209 -16.24 -1.62 0.51
C SER A 209 -16.39 -0.73 -0.74
N GLY A 210 -16.86 -1.28 -1.86
CA GLY A 210 -16.85 -0.62 -3.18
C GLY A 210 -15.44 -0.44 -3.76
N LEU A 211 -14.52 0.21 -3.02
CA LEU A 211 -13.13 0.45 -3.41
C LEU A 211 -12.31 -0.83 -3.54
N GLN A 212 -12.39 -1.76 -2.59
CA GLN A 212 -11.67 -3.02 -2.72
C GLN A 212 -12.26 -3.88 -3.86
N PHE A 213 -13.59 -3.83 -4.04
CA PHE A 213 -14.27 -4.55 -5.12
C PHE A 213 -13.84 -4.05 -6.51
N ARG A 214 -13.84 -2.72 -6.75
CA ARG A 214 -13.43 -2.18 -8.06
C ARG A 214 -12.02 -2.61 -8.43
N ILE A 215 -11.08 -2.57 -7.49
CA ILE A 215 -9.69 -2.97 -7.74
C ILE A 215 -9.61 -4.47 -8.08
N ALA A 216 -10.24 -5.32 -7.27
CA ALA A 216 -10.28 -6.76 -7.50
C ALA A 216 -10.94 -7.10 -8.85
N ARG A 217 -12.04 -6.43 -9.23
CA ARG A 217 -12.71 -6.59 -10.53
C ARG A 217 -11.80 -6.19 -11.68
N THR A 218 -11.18 -5.01 -11.61
CA THR A 218 -10.29 -4.51 -12.67
C THR A 218 -9.09 -5.43 -12.88
N LEU A 219 -8.48 -5.94 -11.81
CA LEU A 219 -7.36 -6.89 -11.91
C LEU A 219 -7.80 -8.26 -12.44
N SER A 220 -8.92 -8.78 -11.91
CA SER A 220 -9.47 -10.08 -12.32
C SER A 220 -9.83 -10.12 -13.81
N GLU A 221 -10.49 -9.08 -14.31
CA GLU A 221 -10.79 -8.95 -15.73
C GLU A 221 -9.50 -8.71 -16.52
N GLY A 222 -8.78 -7.68 -16.12
CA GLY A 222 -7.54 -7.29 -16.77
C GLY A 222 -7.72 -6.44 -18.02
N HIS A 223 -6.62 -5.81 -18.44
CA HIS A 223 -6.58 -5.03 -19.67
C HIS A 223 -5.17 -5.10 -20.27
N PRO A 224 -5.00 -5.13 -21.61
CA PRO A 224 -3.67 -5.18 -22.23
C PRO A 224 -2.71 -4.09 -21.74
N LEU A 225 -3.19 -2.86 -21.52
CA LEU A 225 -2.36 -1.78 -20.96
C LEU A 225 -1.84 -2.05 -19.54
N ILE A 226 -2.48 -2.92 -18.76
CA ILE A 226 -2.04 -3.31 -17.41
C ILE A 226 -0.92 -4.34 -17.50
N TYR A 227 -1.03 -5.29 -18.43
CA TYR A 227 -0.14 -6.45 -18.51
C TYR A 227 0.98 -6.32 -19.55
N ASP A 228 0.94 -5.31 -20.42
CA ASP A 228 2.06 -4.92 -21.27
C ASP A 228 3.15 -4.24 -20.42
N THR A 229 4.12 -5.06 -19.99
CA THR A 229 5.16 -4.62 -19.04
C THR A 229 6.32 -3.91 -19.76
N PRO A 230 6.83 -2.80 -19.18
CA PRO A 230 7.87 -1.98 -19.80
C PRO A 230 9.28 -2.55 -19.60
N ALA A 231 10.22 -2.16 -20.45
CA ALA A 231 11.61 -2.62 -20.41
C ALA A 231 12.33 -2.38 -19.07
N TRP A 232 12.02 -1.28 -18.37
CA TRP A 232 12.66 -0.96 -17.09
C TRP A 232 12.27 -1.92 -15.94
N ILE A 233 11.22 -2.75 -16.11
CA ILE A 233 10.73 -3.66 -15.07
C ILE A 233 11.76 -4.75 -14.69
N ASP A 234 12.68 -5.06 -15.60
CA ASP A 234 13.73 -6.05 -15.37
C ASP A 234 14.99 -5.43 -14.74
N GLY A 235 15.01 -4.11 -14.52
CA GLY A 235 16.07 -3.39 -13.83
C GLY A 235 15.82 -3.18 -12.33
N ASP A 236 16.73 -2.46 -11.67
CA ASP A 236 16.59 -2.02 -10.27
C ASP A 236 15.98 -0.60 -10.22
N ALA A 237 14.72 -0.47 -10.63
CA ALA A 237 14.09 0.82 -10.91
C ALA A 237 13.30 1.41 -9.72
N TRP A 238 13.61 1.06 -8.47
CA TRP A 238 12.84 1.51 -7.29
C TRP A 238 12.81 3.04 -7.15
N GLU A 239 13.95 3.73 -7.20
CA GLU A 239 13.99 5.18 -7.01
C GLU A 239 13.27 5.95 -8.15
N PRO A 240 13.50 5.65 -9.45
CA PRO A 240 12.69 6.20 -10.53
C PRO A 240 11.19 5.90 -10.37
N LEU A 241 10.82 4.74 -9.83
CA LEU A 241 9.44 4.38 -9.59
C LEU A 241 8.83 5.19 -8.44
N TYR A 242 9.52 5.41 -7.32
CA TYR A 242 9.05 6.31 -6.26
C TYR A 242 8.74 7.69 -6.80
N TYR A 243 9.63 8.22 -7.64
CA TYR A 243 9.41 9.51 -8.27
C TYR A 243 8.13 9.50 -9.14
N ALA A 244 7.98 8.50 -10.01
CA ALA A 244 6.80 8.35 -10.87
C ALA A 244 5.48 8.21 -10.07
N VAL A 245 5.45 7.39 -9.02
CA VAL A 245 4.28 7.24 -8.13
C VAL A 245 3.97 8.54 -7.39
N THR A 246 5.00 9.30 -6.99
CA THR A 246 4.82 10.61 -6.35
C THR A 246 4.26 11.64 -7.33
N LEU A 247 4.66 11.61 -8.61
CA LEU A 247 4.03 12.45 -9.65
C LEU A 247 2.56 12.08 -9.87
N LEU A 248 2.20 10.79 -9.80
CA LEU A 248 0.81 10.34 -9.81
C LEU A 248 0.05 10.96 -8.65
N TYR A 249 0.57 10.83 -7.43
CA TYR A 249 -0.06 11.41 -6.26
C TYR A 249 -0.22 12.94 -6.37
N LEU A 250 0.80 13.67 -6.79
CA LEU A 250 0.72 15.13 -7.00
C LEU A 250 -0.17 15.54 -8.17
N SER A 251 -0.53 14.60 -9.05
CA SER A 251 -1.58 14.86 -10.05
C SER A 251 -2.96 14.98 -9.42
N HIS A 252 -3.18 14.44 -8.21
CA HIS A 252 -4.39 14.63 -7.41
C HIS A 252 -3.98 14.73 -5.92
N PRO A 253 -3.42 15.87 -5.49
CA PRO A 253 -2.90 16.03 -4.13
C PRO A 253 -3.96 15.70 -3.07
N GLY A 254 -3.59 14.94 -2.05
CA GLY A 254 -4.53 14.50 -1.00
C GLY A 254 -5.40 13.30 -1.39
N ASP A 255 -5.23 12.71 -2.58
CA ASP A 255 -6.00 11.54 -3.00
C ASP A 255 -5.71 10.31 -2.13
N PHE A 256 -6.77 9.79 -1.51
CA PHE A 256 -6.70 8.64 -0.60
C PHE A 256 -6.20 7.38 -1.32
N VAL A 257 -6.48 7.18 -2.60
CA VAL A 257 -6.05 5.97 -3.30
C VAL A 257 -4.58 6.04 -3.69
N LEU A 258 -4.16 7.17 -4.24
CA LEU A 258 -2.81 7.35 -4.75
C LEU A 258 -1.77 7.41 -3.61
N LEU A 259 -2.12 7.89 -2.41
CA LEU A 259 -1.20 7.83 -1.27
C LEU A 259 -0.86 6.37 -0.88
N HIS A 260 -1.82 5.44 -1.01
CA HIS A 260 -1.58 4.03 -0.69
C HIS A 260 -0.57 3.40 -1.64
N LEU A 261 -0.47 3.87 -2.88
CA LEU A 261 0.56 3.42 -3.80
C LEU A 261 1.97 3.81 -3.33
N ILE A 262 2.13 4.96 -2.66
CA ILE A 262 3.43 5.37 -2.09
C ILE A 262 3.79 4.49 -0.89
N THR A 263 2.86 4.30 0.04
CA THR A 263 3.11 3.53 1.28
C THR A 263 3.28 2.03 1.01
N SER A 264 2.56 1.49 0.03
CA SER A 264 2.71 0.11 -0.42
C SER A 264 3.97 -0.10 -1.27
N LEU A 265 4.39 0.87 -2.09
CA LEU A 265 5.68 0.79 -2.78
C LEU A 265 6.83 0.63 -1.78
N TYR A 266 6.78 1.40 -0.69
CA TYR A 266 7.70 1.25 0.42
C TYR A 266 7.70 -0.16 0.99
N ALA A 267 6.52 -0.68 1.28
CA ALA A 267 6.40 -2.02 1.83
C ALA A 267 6.91 -3.11 0.88
N VAL A 268 6.55 -3.05 -0.41
CA VAL A 268 7.02 -4.00 -1.42
C VAL A 268 8.54 -3.94 -1.58
N GLU A 269 9.14 -2.76 -1.57
CA GLU A 269 10.60 -2.64 -1.61
C GLU A 269 11.27 -3.27 -0.37
N ARG A 270 10.72 -3.04 0.84
CA ARG A 270 11.24 -3.66 2.08
C ARG A 270 11.18 -5.18 2.02
N ILE A 271 10.09 -5.73 1.50
CA ILE A 271 9.94 -7.17 1.28
C ILE A 271 10.95 -7.63 0.23
N ALA A 272 11.00 -6.98 -0.93
CA ALA A 272 11.87 -7.34 -2.04
C ALA A 272 13.35 -7.41 -1.60
N ARG A 273 13.84 -6.41 -0.85
CA ARG A 273 15.23 -6.35 -0.36
C ARG A 273 15.65 -7.51 0.55
N ARG A 274 14.70 -8.33 1.05
CA ARG A 274 14.96 -9.53 1.85
C ARG A 274 14.95 -10.82 1.01
N LEU A 275 14.63 -10.71 -0.28
CA LEU A 275 14.53 -11.84 -1.21
C LEU A 275 15.78 -11.91 -2.11
N PRO A 276 15.98 -13.02 -2.84
CA PRO A 276 17.00 -13.08 -3.88
C PRO A 276 16.73 -12.10 -5.03
N ALA A 277 17.77 -11.67 -5.74
CA ALA A 277 17.69 -10.65 -6.80
C ALA A 277 16.66 -10.99 -7.92
N GLU A 278 16.46 -12.27 -8.24
CA GLU A 278 15.43 -12.68 -9.20
C GLU A 278 14.00 -12.35 -8.73
N GLN A 279 13.76 -12.40 -7.41
CA GLN A 279 12.48 -12.09 -6.80
C GLN A 279 12.30 -10.57 -6.63
N HIS A 280 13.36 -9.77 -6.64
CA HIS A 280 13.24 -8.30 -6.67
C HIS A 280 12.50 -7.84 -7.94
N ARG A 281 12.89 -8.38 -9.10
CA ARG A 281 12.24 -8.08 -10.39
C ARG A 281 10.79 -8.54 -10.40
N PHE A 282 10.52 -9.71 -9.82
CA PHE A 282 9.16 -10.21 -9.68
C PHE A 282 8.29 -9.29 -8.80
N ALA A 283 8.82 -8.83 -7.65
CA ALA A 283 8.12 -7.88 -6.79
C ALA A 283 7.83 -6.55 -7.50
N LEU A 284 8.80 -6.03 -8.27
CA LEU A 284 8.63 -4.80 -9.06
C LEU A 284 7.54 -4.97 -10.14
N ARG A 285 7.53 -6.11 -10.83
CA ARG A 285 6.49 -6.49 -11.80
C ARG A 285 5.11 -6.57 -11.17
N CYS A 286 4.99 -7.28 -10.04
CA CYS A 286 3.74 -7.36 -9.28
C CYS A 286 3.25 -5.97 -8.90
N PHE A 287 4.12 -5.12 -8.34
CA PHE A 287 3.77 -3.77 -7.94
C PHE A 287 3.29 -2.93 -9.13
N TRP A 288 4.00 -2.95 -10.25
CA TRP A 288 3.59 -2.18 -11.43
C TRP A 288 2.20 -2.58 -11.94
N ILE A 289 1.95 -3.88 -12.06
CA ILE A 289 0.66 -4.41 -12.52
C ILE A 289 -0.47 -4.02 -11.56
N GLY A 290 -0.27 -4.22 -10.26
CA GLY A 290 -1.27 -3.84 -9.27
C GLY A 290 -1.50 -2.33 -9.18
N LEU A 291 -0.44 -1.51 -9.35
CA LEU A 291 -0.54 -0.06 -9.44
C LEU A 291 -1.46 0.34 -10.60
N LEU A 292 -1.24 -0.22 -11.78
CA LEU A 292 -2.07 0.08 -12.94
C LEU A 292 -3.52 -0.39 -12.72
N GLY A 293 -3.72 -1.59 -12.17
CA GLY A 293 -5.05 -2.07 -11.80
C GLY A 293 -5.77 -1.15 -10.81
N THR A 294 -5.07 -0.67 -9.78
CA THR A 294 -5.61 0.28 -8.80
C THR A 294 -5.99 1.61 -9.44
N VAL A 295 -5.09 2.24 -10.20
CA VAL A 295 -5.35 3.52 -10.85
C VAL A 295 -6.49 3.39 -11.87
N PHE A 296 -6.44 2.36 -12.72
CA PHE A 296 -7.44 2.14 -13.77
C PHE A 296 -8.81 1.83 -13.18
N SER A 297 -8.88 1.15 -12.03
CA SER A 297 -10.14 0.91 -11.35
C SER A 297 -10.89 2.22 -11.05
N GLY A 298 -10.17 3.34 -10.95
CA GLY A 298 -10.65 4.71 -10.86
C GLY A 298 -11.62 5.14 -11.96
N GLY A 299 -11.55 4.50 -13.13
CA GLY A 299 -12.28 4.92 -14.33
C GLY A 299 -11.71 6.19 -14.96
N ASP A 300 -10.52 6.62 -14.52
CA ASP A 300 -9.82 7.78 -15.05
C ASP A 300 -8.30 7.62 -14.90
N PHE A 301 -7.55 8.43 -15.64
CA PHE A 301 -6.10 8.57 -15.53
C PHE A 301 -5.70 10.05 -15.67
N PRO A 302 -4.67 10.51 -14.95
CA PRO A 302 -4.19 11.89 -15.04
C PRO A 302 -3.86 12.32 -16.48
N ARG A 303 -4.20 13.57 -16.81
CA ARG A 303 -3.88 14.15 -18.13
C ARG A 303 -2.38 14.14 -18.39
N ARG A 304 -1.98 13.79 -19.61
CA ARG A 304 -0.57 13.71 -20.04
C ARG A 304 0.13 15.06 -19.85
N ALA A 305 -0.55 16.14 -20.19
CA ALA A 305 -0.03 17.50 -20.02
C ALA A 305 0.26 17.85 -18.55
N LYS A 306 -0.59 17.38 -17.61
CA LYS A 306 -0.40 17.61 -16.17
C LYS A 306 0.81 16.84 -15.64
N LEU A 307 0.92 15.55 -15.97
CA LEU A 307 2.08 14.74 -15.58
C LEU A 307 3.38 15.29 -16.17
N ALA A 308 3.38 15.70 -17.44
CA ALA A 308 4.55 16.32 -18.07
C ALA A 308 4.94 17.65 -17.40
N ALA A 309 3.96 18.47 -16.99
CA ALA A 309 4.23 19.71 -16.28
C ALA A 309 4.82 19.46 -14.89
N LEU A 310 4.26 18.52 -14.12
CA LEU A 310 4.81 18.12 -12.82
C LEU A 310 6.23 17.54 -12.97
N HIS A 311 6.46 16.72 -13.98
CA HIS A 311 7.79 16.18 -14.25
C HIS A 311 8.80 17.30 -14.54
N ARG A 312 8.47 18.26 -15.43
CA ARG A 312 9.34 19.42 -15.70
C ARG A 312 9.62 20.26 -14.45
N LEU A 313 8.64 20.38 -13.55
CA LEU A 313 8.80 21.15 -12.31
C LEU A 313 9.76 20.48 -11.33
N PHE A 314 9.79 19.14 -11.29
CA PHE A 314 10.47 18.39 -10.22
C PHE A 314 11.64 17.50 -10.69
N ALA A 315 11.92 17.41 -11.99
CA ALA A 315 12.95 16.51 -12.53
C ALA A 315 14.31 16.75 -11.83
N ASP A 316 14.71 18.02 -11.77
CA ASP A 316 16.00 18.47 -11.24
C ASP A 316 15.88 19.27 -9.93
N ALA A 317 14.68 19.33 -9.34
CA ALA A 317 14.45 20.08 -8.11
C ALA A 317 14.91 19.29 -6.88
N ALA A 318 15.94 19.80 -6.21
CA ALA A 318 16.45 19.28 -4.94
C ALA A 318 16.40 20.37 -3.87
N ASP A 319 16.11 19.97 -2.64
CA ASP A 319 16.14 20.85 -1.48
C ASP A 319 17.58 21.05 -1.01
N ASP A 320 18.02 22.31 -0.89
CA ASP A 320 19.30 22.67 -0.28
C ASP A 320 19.14 22.76 1.25
N THR A 321 20.04 22.12 1.99
CA THR A 321 20.07 22.17 3.47
C THR A 321 21.23 23.02 3.99
N ALA A 322 22.04 23.62 3.11
CA ALA A 322 23.17 24.45 3.52
C ALA A 322 22.72 25.79 4.17
N ASP A 323 21.51 26.25 3.87
CA ASP A 323 20.93 27.49 4.41
C ASP A 323 20.30 27.33 5.82
N ASP A 324 20.29 26.13 6.41
CA ASP A 324 19.71 25.88 7.75
C ASP A 324 20.60 26.40 8.91
N ASP A 325 21.84 26.83 8.65
CA ASP A 325 22.85 27.17 9.67
C ASP A 325 22.95 28.68 10.04
N GLY A 326 22.13 29.60 9.50
CA GLY A 326 22.24 30.99 9.99
C GLY A 326 21.36 32.09 9.38
N GLY A 327 20.46 32.63 10.22
CA GLY A 327 20.24 34.08 10.32
C GLY A 327 19.18 34.74 9.43
N GLY A 328 18.56 34.02 8.48
CA GLY A 328 17.43 34.54 7.69
C GLY A 328 16.09 34.09 8.26
N GLY A 329 15.17 35.01 8.56
CA GLY A 329 13.87 34.72 9.20
C GLY A 329 12.85 33.87 8.40
N GLY A 330 13.28 33.13 7.37
CA GLY A 330 12.51 32.07 6.71
C GLY A 330 13.06 30.72 7.15
N GLY A 331 12.26 29.90 7.82
CA GLY A 331 12.72 28.57 8.24
C GLY A 331 13.15 27.74 7.04
N GLY A 332 14.36 27.21 7.06
CA GLY A 332 14.88 26.36 5.98
C GLY A 332 14.16 25.00 5.90
N VAL A 333 14.65 24.13 5.03
CA VAL A 333 13.97 22.89 4.65
C VAL A 333 13.73 21.98 5.86
N GLU A 334 14.65 21.91 6.81
CA GLU A 334 14.43 21.11 8.02
C GLU A 334 13.32 21.69 8.90
N GLN A 335 13.17 23.02 8.95
CA GLN A 335 12.05 23.64 9.65
C GLN A 335 10.71 23.31 9.00
N GLU A 336 10.66 23.28 7.67
CA GLU A 336 9.45 22.84 6.95
C GLU A 336 9.12 21.37 7.23
N TRP A 337 10.12 20.48 7.25
CA TRP A 337 9.90 19.09 7.65
C TRP A 337 9.39 18.97 9.09
N ARG A 338 9.92 19.75 10.03
CA ARG A 338 9.38 19.81 11.40
C ARG A 338 7.91 20.24 11.40
N THR A 339 7.54 21.22 10.57
CA THR A 339 6.13 21.63 10.43
C THR A 339 5.26 20.54 9.81
N ILE A 340 5.72 19.86 8.76
CA ILE A 340 4.99 18.74 8.11
C ILE A 340 4.79 17.60 9.11
N VAL A 341 5.83 17.20 9.83
CA VAL A 341 5.75 16.17 10.88
C VAL A 341 4.82 16.61 12.01
N GLY A 342 4.96 17.84 12.48
CA GLY A 342 4.10 18.39 13.53
C GLY A 342 2.62 18.38 13.14
N ARG A 343 2.29 18.73 11.89
CA ARG A 343 0.92 18.61 11.38
C ARG A 343 0.47 17.16 11.34
N ALA A 344 1.29 16.25 10.80
CA ALA A 344 0.92 14.84 10.66
C ALA A 344 0.64 14.13 11.99
N VAL A 345 1.34 14.51 13.06
CA VAL A 345 1.11 13.99 14.42
C VAL A 345 -0.22 14.46 15.01
N LEU A 346 -0.75 15.59 14.55
CA LEU A 346 -2.02 16.16 15.00
C LEU A 346 -3.23 15.70 14.18
N GLU A 347 -3.01 14.96 13.10
CA GLU A 347 -4.08 14.45 12.24
C GLU A 347 -4.83 13.29 12.91
N GLU A 348 -6.16 13.28 12.78
CA GLU A 348 -6.99 12.13 13.15
C GLU A 348 -6.86 11.00 12.12
N GLU A 349 -6.67 11.37 10.85
CA GLU A 349 -6.48 10.46 9.73
C GLU A 349 -5.08 9.85 9.78
N GLU A 350 -5.00 8.59 10.22
CA GLU A 350 -3.79 7.81 10.42
C GLU A 350 -2.92 7.67 9.16
N HIS A 351 -3.48 7.84 7.97
CA HIS A 351 -2.75 7.73 6.70
C HIS A 351 -1.78 8.90 6.49
N ASN A 352 -2.03 10.07 7.09
CA ASN A 352 -1.17 11.24 6.96
C ASN A 352 0.23 11.04 7.60
N PRO A 353 0.37 10.60 8.87
CA PRO A 353 1.69 10.28 9.43
C PRO A 353 2.38 9.13 8.70
N LYS A 354 1.63 8.15 8.16
CA LYS A 354 2.18 7.08 7.31
C LYS A 354 2.85 7.65 6.06
N LEU A 355 2.20 8.59 5.37
CA LEU A 355 2.74 9.25 4.18
C LEU A 355 4.02 10.03 4.48
N VAL A 356 4.00 10.84 5.55
CA VAL A 356 5.15 11.65 5.97
C VAL A 356 6.33 10.77 6.36
N TYR A 357 6.07 9.69 7.12
CA TYR A 357 7.08 8.70 7.50
C TYR A 357 7.84 8.14 6.29
N VAL A 358 7.10 7.71 5.27
CA VAL A 358 7.68 7.13 4.05
C VAL A 358 8.42 8.21 3.26
N LEU A 359 7.74 9.31 2.92
CA LEU A 359 8.30 10.32 2.04
C LEU A 359 9.53 11.02 2.61
N ARG A 360 9.62 11.20 3.94
CA ARG A 360 10.84 11.70 4.59
C ARG A 360 12.03 10.77 4.34
N ARG A 361 11.85 9.45 4.48
CA ARG A 361 12.93 8.46 4.24
C ARG A 361 13.35 8.41 2.78
N ILE A 362 12.37 8.50 1.87
CA ILE A 362 12.67 8.57 0.44
C ILE A 362 13.44 9.84 0.12
N TRP A 363 13.00 10.98 0.64
CA TRP A 363 13.69 12.27 0.48
C TRP A 363 15.15 12.20 0.96
N GLU A 364 15.40 11.70 2.17
CA GLU A 364 16.74 11.60 2.76
C GLU A 364 17.72 10.78 1.90
N ARG A 365 17.26 9.70 1.26
CA ARG A 365 18.12 8.78 0.49
C ARG A 365 18.19 9.04 -1.02
N SER A 366 17.38 9.96 -1.56
CA SER A 366 17.25 10.19 -3.01
C SER A 366 17.82 11.54 -3.45
N GLY A 367 18.86 12.02 -2.76
CA GLY A 367 19.42 13.36 -3.03
C GLY A 367 18.46 14.50 -2.69
N ARG A 368 17.54 14.28 -1.72
CA ARG A 368 16.64 15.31 -1.18
C ARG A 368 15.78 16.00 -2.24
N ARG A 369 15.28 15.23 -3.20
CA ARG A 369 14.40 15.76 -4.26
C ARG A 369 13.15 16.39 -3.66
N ALA A 370 12.90 17.66 -4.01
CA ALA A 370 11.86 18.50 -3.41
C ALA A 370 10.45 17.91 -3.55
N VAL A 371 10.22 17.11 -4.60
CA VAL A 371 8.95 16.42 -4.88
C VAL A 371 8.42 15.62 -3.68
N TYR A 372 9.29 15.00 -2.90
CA TYR A 372 8.89 14.16 -1.77
C TYR A 372 8.45 15.01 -0.57
N ARG A 373 9.11 16.14 -0.31
CA ARG A 373 8.68 17.11 0.70
C ARG A 373 7.34 17.75 0.33
N VAL A 374 7.19 18.17 -0.93
CA VAL A 374 5.95 18.76 -1.44
C VAL A 374 4.78 17.78 -1.34
N ALA A 375 5.00 16.52 -1.72
CA ALA A 375 4.00 15.46 -1.59
C ALA A 375 3.66 15.14 -0.13
N ALA A 376 4.65 15.13 0.78
CA ALA A 376 4.43 14.88 2.20
C ALA A 376 3.54 15.93 2.87
N ALA A 377 3.41 17.13 2.30
CA ALA A 377 2.56 18.19 2.81
C ALA A 377 1.10 18.13 2.33
N GLN A 378 0.77 17.21 1.41
CA GLN A 378 -0.59 17.03 0.88
C GLN A 378 -1.28 15.96 1.74
N PHE A 379 -2.20 16.36 2.60
CA PHE A 379 -2.89 15.42 3.48
C PHE A 379 -4.22 14.98 2.88
N THR A 380 -4.65 13.80 3.27
CA THR A 380 -5.96 13.25 2.93
C THR A 380 -6.90 13.35 4.13
N ALA A 381 -8.20 13.32 3.86
CA ALA A 381 -9.22 13.21 4.89
C ALA A 381 -9.71 11.76 4.93
N THR A 382 -10.29 11.35 6.06
CA THR A 382 -10.94 10.05 6.17
C THR A 382 -12.08 9.96 5.17
N PRO A 383 -12.06 8.99 4.25
CA PRO A 383 -13.12 8.83 3.28
C PRO A 383 -14.41 8.39 3.98
N ASP A 384 -15.54 8.94 3.55
CA ASP A 384 -16.85 8.48 4.01
C ASP A 384 -17.02 7.00 3.71
N LEU A 385 -17.54 6.27 4.69
CA LEU A 385 -17.91 4.88 4.47
C LEU A 385 -19.20 4.81 3.66
N PRO A 386 -19.28 3.91 2.66
CA PRO A 386 -20.54 3.61 2.00
C PRO A 386 -21.62 3.18 3.02
N PRO A 387 -22.92 3.47 2.78
CA PRO A 387 -24.01 3.09 3.68
C PRO A 387 -24.06 1.59 4.03
N THR A 388 -23.48 0.74 3.17
CA THR A 388 -23.34 -0.71 3.41
C THR A 388 -22.50 -1.08 4.64
N PHE A 389 -21.75 -0.14 5.22
CA PHE A 389 -21.04 -0.34 6.50
C PHE A 389 -21.92 -0.13 7.74
N GLU A 390 -23.14 0.40 7.59
CA GLU A 390 -24.13 0.49 8.68
C GLU A 390 -24.79 -0.87 8.96
N GLU A 391 -24.80 -1.77 7.96
CA GLU A 391 -25.29 -3.14 8.10
C GLU A 391 -24.20 -4.06 8.68
N PRO A 392 -24.57 -5.11 9.44
CA PRO A 392 -23.59 -6.09 9.93
C PRO A 392 -22.82 -6.77 8.78
N PRO A 393 -21.55 -7.16 9.00
CA PRO A 393 -20.79 -7.93 8.01
C PRO A 393 -21.48 -9.24 7.63
N ALA A 394 -21.39 -9.64 6.36
CA ALA A 394 -21.81 -10.96 5.92
C ALA A 394 -20.95 -12.04 6.60
N ALA A 395 -21.60 -13.16 6.95
CA ALA A 395 -21.03 -14.23 7.74
C ALA A 395 -19.98 -15.06 6.98
#